data_AF-A0A109KCJ6-F1
#
_entry.id   AF-A0A109KCJ6-F1
#
_cell.length_a   1.000
_cell.length_b   1.000
_cell.length_c   1.000
_cell.angle_alpha   90.00
_cell.angle_beta   90.00
_cell.angle_gamma   90.00
#
_symmetry.space_group_name_H-M   'P 1'
#
loop_
_entity.id
_entity.type
_entity.pdbx_description
1 polymer ?
#
loop_
_entity_poly.entity_id
_entity_poly.type
_entity_poly.pdbx_seq_one_letter_code
_entity_poly.pdbx_strand_id
1 'polypeptide(L)'
;MLHSVFAAALLSENPKIVEGSELAEVEARLRLALLSDSGIGSVRFQQLKIAKLKLTRSRPRGSVDEARCRVLSTIVEAAKQTQLDLPARSMAIPRGLLALMATQPSAKLWGIIRCVINNLEYLLTDRGSVPAAVLSAQFLRQMVDGPSDLLKPNDLSRYVNITGSLSEMARSNRHVQWEAGAAALSVAKRTGNLDLAHRAQDVFTELCTLHPTWPLPRIGIARVKDYLDGLSGGETSYTTVSWREAAILALNSPIYARSNLGGRNEVFAVADARGFLSETFVFKRTTKEKADHEATMLTSLRKVIASRGDTSLFEVPRSLAIVEVPSEDERRWVHVSQRAAGRLVSELSAEEALAVLEPITDLLAIFHSVAGTPPIGKSAWRPLKDYLKMWSRSLFEQEHADSFVDSLRKLFPGELPLVRKRDGHASNWIVDPAGRIVAIDLESSEFIPIGYDVVQLIEPEFIE
;
A
#
# COMPACT_ATOMS: atom_id res chain seq x y z
N MET A 1 -8.31 4.71 -29.99
CA MET A 1 -8.06 5.19 -31.38
C MET A 1 -8.84 6.48 -31.70
N LEU A 2 -10.18 6.50 -31.68
CA LEU A 2 -10.98 7.72 -31.95
C LEU A 2 -10.72 8.88 -30.96
N HIS A 3 -10.54 8.57 -29.67
CA HIS A 3 -10.31 9.58 -28.63
C HIS A 3 -8.97 10.33 -28.75
N SER A 4 -7.89 9.67 -29.21
CA SER A 4 -6.57 10.31 -29.33
C SER A 4 -6.48 11.22 -30.56
N VAL A 5 -7.11 10.82 -31.67
CA VAL A 5 -7.23 11.64 -32.88
C VAL A 5 -8.11 12.85 -32.63
N PHE A 6 -9.26 12.68 -31.95
CA PHE A 6 -10.15 13.79 -31.60
C PHE A 6 -9.52 14.77 -30.60
N ALA A 7 -8.81 14.27 -29.58
CA ALA A 7 -8.08 15.12 -28.64
C ALA A 7 -6.89 15.86 -29.28
N ALA A 8 -6.19 15.21 -30.22
CA ALA A 8 -5.15 15.86 -31.01
C ALA A 8 -5.73 16.96 -31.90
N ALA A 9 -6.88 16.73 -32.54
CA ALA A 9 -7.63 17.71 -33.32
C ALA A 9 -8.04 18.92 -32.46
N LEU A 10 -8.62 18.68 -31.28
CA LEU A 10 -8.98 19.72 -30.30
C LEU A 10 -7.80 20.59 -29.87
N LEU A 11 -6.62 20.00 -29.62
CA LEU A 11 -5.40 20.74 -29.27
C LEU A 11 -4.79 21.49 -30.46
N SER A 12 -4.99 21.03 -31.70
CA SER A 12 -4.58 21.76 -32.90
C SER A 12 -5.55 22.88 -33.28
N GLU A 13 -6.85 22.71 -33.03
CA GLU A 13 -7.91 23.68 -33.32
C GLU A 13 -7.98 24.83 -32.29
N ASN A 14 -7.39 24.64 -31.10
CA ASN A 14 -7.31 25.66 -30.05
C ASN A 14 -5.86 26.12 -29.79
N PRO A 15 -5.22 26.87 -30.70
CA PRO A 15 -3.82 27.31 -30.56
C PRO A 15 -3.63 28.35 -29.45
N LYS A 16 -4.70 29.00 -28.99
CA LYS A 16 -4.68 29.99 -27.90
C LYS A 16 -4.97 29.32 -26.56
N ILE A 17 -4.06 28.48 -26.11
CA ILE A 17 -4.04 28.01 -24.73
C ILE A 17 -3.64 29.19 -23.83
N VAL A 18 -4.32 29.33 -22.68
CA VAL A 18 -4.11 30.43 -21.73
C VAL A 18 -2.63 30.51 -21.33
N GLU A 19 -2.07 31.71 -21.35
CA GLU A 19 -0.69 31.98 -20.93
C GLU A 19 -0.44 31.45 -19.51
N GLY A 20 0.61 30.66 -19.31
CA GLY A 20 0.89 29.96 -18.04
C GLY A 20 0.40 28.50 -17.99
N SER A 21 -0.24 27.99 -19.05
CA SER A 21 -0.67 26.58 -19.14
C SER A 21 0.27 25.70 -19.99
N GLU A 22 1.47 26.19 -20.33
CA GLU A 22 2.38 25.54 -21.26
C GLU A 22 2.84 24.17 -20.77
N LEU A 23 3.12 24.02 -19.46
CA LEU A 23 3.54 22.74 -18.89
C LEU A 23 2.40 21.72 -18.87
N ALA A 24 1.16 22.16 -18.67
CA ALA A 24 -0.01 21.28 -18.73
C ALA A 24 -0.25 20.79 -20.17
N GLU A 25 -0.05 21.66 -21.17
CA GLU A 25 -0.12 21.26 -22.57
C GLU A 25 0.98 20.26 -22.94
N VAL A 26 2.22 20.48 -22.47
CA VAL A 26 3.32 19.53 -22.67
C VAL A 26 2.96 18.16 -22.11
N GLU A 27 2.41 18.12 -20.89
CA GLU A 27 1.96 16.87 -20.26
C GLU A 27 0.84 16.19 -21.05
N ALA A 28 -0.15 16.94 -21.53
CA ALA A 28 -1.22 16.42 -22.37
C ALA A 28 -0.68 15.84 -23.68
N ARG A 29 0.25 16.52 -24.36
CA ARG A 29 0.88 16.05 -25.59
C ARG A 29 1.71 14.79 -25.37
N LEU A 30 2.43 14.70 -24.26
CA LEU A 30 3.14 13.49 -23.86
C LEU A 30 2.19 12.31 -23.67
N ARG A 31 1.05 12.51 -22.99
CA ARG A 31 0.02 11.47 -22.84
C ARG A 31 -0.55 11.01 -24.18
N LEU A 32 -0.85 11.95 -25.08
CA LEU A 32 -1.33 11.63 -26.43
C LEU A 32 -0.30 10.84 -27.25
N ALA A 33 0.99 11.20 -27.14
CA ALA A 33 2.06 10.46 -27.79
C ALA A 33 2.14 9.00 -27.31
N LEU A 34 1.88 8.76 -26.02
CA LEU A 34 1.88 7.42 -25.43
C LEU A 34 0.62 6.61 -25.77
N LEU A 35 -0.51 7.26 -26.06
CA LEU A 35 -1.74 6.62 -26.54
C LEU A 35 -1.74 6.30 -28.05
N SER A 36 -0.74 6.79 -28.78
CA SER A 36 -0.64 6.57 -30.23
C SER A 36 0.05 5.22 -30.46
N ASP A 37 -0.70 4.23 -30.97
CA ASP A 37 -0.17 2.89 -31.26
C ASP A 37 1.08 2.94 -32.15
N SER A 38 1.93 1.92 -31.98
CA SER A 38 3.21 1.72 -32.70
C SER A 38 3.10 1.76 -34.23
N GLY A 39 1.90 1.62 -34.80
CA GLY A 39 1.64 1.67 -36.25
C GLY A 39 1.58 3.08 -36.86
N ILE A 40 1.45 4.16 -36.07
CA ILE A 40 1.40 5.54 -36.59
C ILE A 40 2.56 6.36 -36.00
N GLY A 41 3.79 5.99 -36.38
CA GLY A 41 5.00 6.66 -35.92
C GLY A 41 5.01 8.19 -36.15
N SER A 42 4.25 8.69 -37.12
CA SER A 42 4.15 10.12 -37.43
C SER A 42 3.47 10.93 -36.31
N VAL A 43 2.37 10.43 -35.72
CA VAL A 43 1.61 11.17 -34.69
C VAL A 43 2.39 11.21 -33.38
N ARG A 44 2.91 10.06 -32.92
CA ARG A 44 3.75 9.99 -31.72
C ARG A 44 4.94 10.95 -31.82
N PHE A 45 5.68 10.86 -32.92
CA PHE A 45 6.85 11.71 -33.15
C PHE A 45 6.48 13.20 -33.20
N GLN A 46 5.38 13.55 -33.86
CA GLN A 46 4.91 14.93 -33.97
C GLN A 46 4.53 15.50 -32.60
N GLN A 47 3.77 14.76 -31.77
CA GLN A 47 3.38 15.23 -30.44
C GLN A 47 4.60 15.45 -29.54
N LEU A 48 5.56 14.52 -29.54
CA LEU A 48 6.79 14.66 -28.75
C LEU A 48 7.68 15.80 -29.26
N LYS A 49 7.73 16.04 -30.58
CA LYS A 49 8.45 17.17 -31.17
C LYS A 49 7.87 18.50 -30.71
N ILE A 50 6.53 18.64 -30.71
CA ILE A 50 5.85 19.85 -30.25
C ILE A 50 6.06 20.05 -28.74
N ALA A 51 5.92 18.98 -27.94
CA ALA A 51 6.15 19.01 -26.50
C ALA A 51 7.58 19.50 -26.18
N LYS A 52 8.60 18.96 -26.85
CA LYS A 52 10.00 19.40 -26.69
C LYS A 52 10.19 20.87 -27.06
N LEU A 53 9.64 21.32 -28.19
CA LEU A 53 9.73 22.72 -28.61
C LEU A 53 9.09 23.66 -27.58
N LYS A 54 7.93 23.28 -27.03
CA LYS A 54 7.26 24.07 -25.99
C LYS A 54 8.06 24.12 -24.68
N LEU A 55 8.64 23.00 -24.26
CA LEU A 55 9.55 22.98 -23.09
C LEU A 55 10.73 23.94 -23.28
N THR A 56 11.39 23.92 -24.44
CA THR A 56 12.52 24.83 -24.72
C THR A 56 12.15 26.31 -24.74
N ARG A 57 10.88 26.64 -25.02
CA ARG A 57 10.37 28.01 -25.04
C ARG A 57 9.68 28.41 -23.74
N SER A 58 9.41 27.45 -22.85
CA SER A 58 8.75 27.68 -21.58
C SER A 58 9.62 28.56 -20.68
N ARG A 59 8.99 29.53 -20.02
CA ARG A 59 9.62 30.38 -19.00
C ARG A 59 8.94 30.06 -17.67
N PRO A 60 9.52 29.16 -16.86
CA PRO A 60 8.90 28.73 -15.60
C PRO A 60 8.63 29.91 -14.67
N ARG A 61 7.41 30.03 -14.14
CA ARG A 61 7.02 31.13 -13.25
C ARG A 61 7.31 30.79 -11.79
N GLY A 62 8.56 30.45 -11.50
CA GLY A 62 9.06 30.11 -10.16
C GLY A 62 9.61 28.68 -10.03
N SER A 63 10.04 28.33 -8.82
CA SER A 63 10.77 27.09 -8.54
C SER A 63 9.93 25.81 -8.73
N VAL A 64 8.61 25.88 -8.52
CA VAL A 64 7.68 24.75 -8.76
C VAL A 64 7.60 24.40 -10.24
N ASP A 65 7.36 25.41 -11.09
CA ASP A 65 7.31 25.23 -12.53
C ASP A 65 8.67 24.80 -13.09
N GLU A 66 9.76 25.31 -12.52
CA GLU A 66 11.11 24.95 -12.94
C GLU A 66 11.40 23.47 -12.67
N ALA A 67 11.05 22.99 -11.47
CA ALA A 67 11.16 21.59 -11.12
C ALA A 67 10.27 20.71 -12.01
N ARG A 68 9.01 21.09 -12.23
CA ARG A 68 8.09 20.36 -13.14
C ARG A 68 8.60 20.33 -14.58
N CYS A 69 9.18 21.43 -15.06
CA CYS A 69 9.77 21.53 -16.39
C CYS A 69 10.95 20.56 -16.56
N ARG A 70 11.81 20.39 -15.55
CA ARG A 70 12.90 19.39 -15.58
C ARG A 70 12.40 17.94 -15.63
N VAL A 71 11.36 17.63 -14.85
CA VAL A 71 10.72 16.30 -14.89
C VAL A 71 10.17 16.03 -16.30
N LEU A 72 9.35 16.93 -16.83
CA LEU A 72 8.76 16.81 -18.17
C LEU A 72 9.82 16.70 -19.27
N SER A 73 10.88 17.52 -19.19
CA SER A 73 11.97 17.48 -20.17
C SER A 73 12.67 16.13 -20.25
N THR A 74 12.93 15.53 -19.08
CA THR A 74 13.59 14.22 -19.02
C THR A 74 12.68 13.13 -19.60
N ILE A 75 11.39 13.15 -19.23
CA ILE A 75 10.44 12.13 -19.66
C ILE A 75 10.11 12.24 -21.15
N VAL A 76 9.93 13.45 -21.68
CA VAL A 76 9.71 13.66 -23.11
C VAL A 76 10.91 13.17 -23.92
N GLU A 77 12.13 13.41 -23.46
CA GLU A 77 13.32 12.93 -24.16
C GLU A 77 13.42 11.40 -24.13
N ALA A 78 13.16 10.76 -22.99
CA ALA A 78 13.14 9.30 -22.90
C ALA A 78 12.02 8.67 -23.75
N ALA A 79 10.84 9.30 -23.82
CA ALA A 79 9.75 8.86 -24.68
C ALA A 79 10.09 8.95 -26.19
N LYS A 80 10.90 9.94 -26.59
CA LYS A 80 11.39 10.10 -27.97
C LYS A 80 12.40 9.02 -28.36
N GLN A 81 13.25 8.59 -27.44
CA GLN A 81 14.26 7.57 -27.68
C GLN A 81 13.69 6.15 -27.67
N THR A 82 12.35 6.00 -27.77
CA THR A 82 11.59 4.74 -27.62
C THR A 82 11.91 3.96 -26.33
N GLN A 83 12.45 4.64 -25.32
CA GLN A 83 12.78 4.05 -24.03
C GLN A 83 11.57 4.00 -23.08
N LEU A 84 10.36 4.32 -23.54
CA LEU A 84 9.21 4.55 -22.65
C LEU A 84 7.93 3.95 -23.26
N ASP A 85 7.57 2.77 -22.75
CA ASP A 85 6.26 2.16 -22.90
C ASP A 85 5.58 2.24 -21.54
N LEU A 86 4.99 3.40 -21.23
CA LEU A 86 4.24 3.61 -19.99
C LEU A 86 2.77 3.88 -20.30
N PRO A 87 1.83 3.39 -19.48
CA PRO A 87 0.42 3.69 -19.65
C PRO A 87 0.17 5.20 -19.58
N ALA A 88 -0.53 5.77 -20.56
CA ALA A 88 -0.78 7.21 -20.60
C ALA A 88 -1.54 7.76 -19.37
N ARG A 89 -2.34 6.91 -18.72
CA ARG A 89 -3.06 7.24 -17.48
C ARG A 89 -2.11 7.50 -16.30
N SER A 90 -0.92 6.92 -16.33
CA SER A 90 0.09 7.00 -15.28
C SER A 90 1.05 8.18 -15.42
N MET A 91 0.81 9.10 -16.35
CA MET A 91 1.75 10.21 -16.64
C MET A 91 1.39 11.52 -15.92
N ALA A 92 0.51 11.47 -14.92
CA ALA A 92 0.27 12.60 -14.03
C ALA A 92 1.52 12.87 -13.18
N ILE A 93 2.13 14.05 -13.28
CA ILE A 93 3.35 14.36 -12.50
C ILE A 93 2.98 14.98 -11.15
N PRO A 94 3.55 14.52 -10.02
CA PRO A 94 4.40 13.32 -9.88
C PRO A 94 3.59 12.04 -9.61
N ARG A 95 2.31 12.16 -9.24
CA ARG A 95 1.50 11.07 -8.65
C ARG A 95 1.37 9.82 -9.51
N GLY A 96 1.12 9.98 -10.81
CA GLY A 96 1.01 8.87 -11.75
C GLY A 96 2.32 8.10 -11.89
N LEU A 97 3.46 8.79 -11.91
CA LEU A 97 4.78 8.14 -11.96
C LEU A 97 5.07 7.38 -10.67
N LEU A 98 4.78 7.98 -9.52
CA LEU A 98 4.93 7.31 -8.22
C LEU A 98 4.04 6.06 -8.15
N ALA A 99 2.78 6.17 -8.58
CA ALA A 99 1.86 5.03 -8.64
C ALA A 99 2.40 3.92 -9.55
N LEU A 100 2.94 4.26 -10.72
CA LEU A 100 3.51 3.29 -11.64
C LEU A 100 4.78 2.63 -11.09
N MET A 101 5.64 3.40 -10.42
CA MET A 101 6.81 2.86 -9.73
C MET A 101 6.43 1.88 -8.61
N ALA A 102 5.29 2.10 -7.95
CA ALA A 102 4.79 1.23 -6.90
C ALA A 102 4.13 -0.05 -7.43
N THR A 103 3.37 0.04 -8.52
CA THR A 103 2.57 -1.10 -9.03
C THR A 103 3.29 -1.92 -10.10
N GLN A 104 4.19 -1.31 -10.87
CA GLN A 104 4.90 -1.97 -11.99
C GLN A 104 6.37 -1.49 -12.05
N PRO A 105 7.18 -1.77 -11.01
CA PRO A 105 8.58 -1.40 -10.99
C PRO A 105 9.36 -2.09 -12.12
N SER A 106 10.26 -1.35 -12.78
CA SER A 106 11.16 -1.91 -13.80
C SER A 106 12.49 -1.17 -13.87
N ALA A 107 13.54 -1.87 -14.29
CA ALA A 107 14.88 -1.30 -14.47
C ALA A 107 14.87 -0.10 -15.44
N LYS A 108 14.05 -0.17 -16.50
CA LYS A 108 13.88 0.90 -17.50
C LYS A 108 13.27 2.15 -16.85
N LEU A 109 12.14 2.00 -16.15
CA LEU A 109 11.46 3.10 -15.46
C LEU A 109 12.38 3.76 -14.42
N TRP A 110 13.04 2.96 -13.57
CA TRP A 110 13.93 3.49 -12.54
C TRP A 110 15.18 4.16 -13.13
N GLY A 111 15.68 3.70 -14.28
CA GLY A 111 16.74 4.39 -15.03
C GLY A 111 16.33 5.82 -15.42
N ILE A 112 15.12 5.99 -15.94
CA ILE A 112 14.57 7.31 -16.32
C ILE A 112 14.38 8.20 -15.10
N ILE A 113 13.82 7.64 -14.01
CA ILE A 113 13.59 8.40 -12.77
C ILE A 113 14.92 8.87 -12.15
N ARG A 114 16.00 8.09 -12.24
CA ARG A 114 17.33 8.57 -11.83
C ARG A 114 17.80 9.76 -12.66
N CYS A 115 17.56 9.77 -13.97
CA CYS A 115 17.84 10.94 -14.81
C CYS A 115 17.00 12.16 -14.38
N VAL A 116 15.73 11.93 -13.99
CA VAL A 116 14.88 12.99 -13.44
C VAL A 116 15.49 13.55 -12.15
N ILE A 117 15.86 12.67 -11.22
CA ILE A 117 16.50 13.04 -9.94
C ILE A 117 17.79 13.83 -10.18
N ASN A 118 18.67 13.40 -11.10
CA ASN A 118 19.89 14.13 -11.43
C ASN A 118 19.61 15.58 -11.89
N ASN A 119 18.58 15.78 -12.72
CA ASN A 119 18.20 17.10 -13.20
C ASN A 119 17.55 17.97 -12.10
N LEU A 120 16.87 17.36 -11.14
CA LEU A 120 16.32 18.05 -9.97
C LEU A 120 17.41 18.39 -8.95
N GLU A 121 18.37 17.50 -8.73
CA GLU A 121 19.56 17.75 -7.89
C GLU A 121 20.38 18.94 -8.40
N TYR A 122 20.47 19.12 -9.73
CA TYR A 122 21.09 20.31 -10.31
C TYR A 122 20.38 21.60 -9.87
N LEU A 123 19.04 21.64 -9.92
CA LEU A 123 18.27 22.80 -9.45
C LEU A 123 18.39 23.04 -7.94
N LEU A 124 18.50 21.95 -7.17
CA LEU A 124 18.72 22.04 -5.74
C LEU A 124 20.09 22.66 -5.45
N THR A 125 21.14 22.19 -6.11
CA THR A 125 22.53 22.65 -5.89
C THR A 125 22.75 24.07 -6.41
N ASP A 126 22.23 24.40 -7.59
CA ASP A 126 22.40 25.70 -8.24
C ASP A 126 21.56 26.81 -7.58
N ARG A 127 20.33 26.48 -7.14
CA ARG A 127 19.32 27.50 -6.77
C ARG A 127 18.65 27.28 -5.42
N GLY A 128 19.00 26.25 -4.67
CA GLY A 128 18.32 25.92 -3.42
C GLY A 128 16.82 25.63 -3.63
N SER A 129 16.46 24.97 -4.74
CA SER A 129 15.05 24.74 -5.07
C SER A 129 14.39 23.71 -4.14
N VAL A 130 13.60 24.19 -3.17
CA VAL A 130 12.79 23.35 -2.27
C VAL A 130 11.86 22.40 -3.04
N PRO A 131 11.10 22.83 -4.08
CA PRO A 131 10.27 21.91 -4.86
C PRO A 131 11.06 20.78 -5.54
N ALA A 132 12.28 21.07 -6.01
CA ALA A 132 13.13 20.06 -6.63
C ALA A 132 13.60 19.00 -5.61
N ALA A 133 13.97 19.43 -4.40
CA ALA A 133 14.30 18.52 -3.31
C ALA A 133 13.10 17.66 -2.88
N VAL A 134 11.90 18.26 -2.76
CA VAL A 134 10.66 17.52 -2.42
C VAL A 134 10.36 16.43 -3.46
N LEU A 135 10.42 16.77 -4.76
CA LEU A 135 10.18 15.78 -5.81
C LEU A 135 11.25 14.68 -5.83
N SER A 136 12.52 15.04 -5.62
CA SER A 136 13.61 14.07 -5.56
C SER A 136 13.43 13.12 -4.37
N ALA A 137 13.08 13.64 -3.20
CA ALA A 137 12.79 12.84 -2.01
C ALA A 137 11.62 11.86 -2.23
N GLN A 138 10.54 12.29 -2.89
CA GLN A 138 9.40 11.42 -3.21
C GLN A 138 9.79 10.27 -4.14
N PHE A 139 10.54 10.55 -5.21
CA PHE A 139 11.00 9.50 -6.13
C PHE A 139 11.98 8.54 -5.45
N LEU A 140 12.93 9.07 -4.68
CA LEU A 140 13.92 8.26 -3.97
C LEU A 140 13.27 7.39 -2.89
N ARG A 141 12.29 7.91 -2.15
CA ARG A 141 11.49 7.12 -1.20
C ARG A 141 10.84 5.93 -1.91
N GLN A 142 10.16 6.18 -3.04
CA GLN A 142 9.50 5.13 -3.80
C GLN A 142 10.48 4.07 -4.33
N MET A 143 11.72 4.45 -4.66
CA MET A 143 12.77 3.52 -5.04
C MET A 143 13.27 2.71 -3.82
N VAL A 144 13.55 3.37 -2.69
CA VAL A 144 14.04 2.75 -1.45
C VAL A 144 13.04 1.76 -0.88
N ASP A 145 11.74 2.05 -1.01
CA ASP A 145 10.64 1.17 -0.58
C ASP A 145 10.34 0.05 -1.60
N GLY A 146 10.95 0.09 -2.80
CA GLY A 146 10.73 -0.87 -3.88
C GLY A 146 11.64 -2.11 -3.88
N PRO A 147 11.67 -2.88 -4.97
CA PRO A 147 12.49 -4.09 -5.10
C PRO A 147 14.00 -3.84 -4.96
N SER A 148 14.68 -4.69 -4.20
CA SER A 148 16.11 -4.54 -3.86
C SER A 148 17.04 -4.68 -5.07
N ASP A 149 16.68 -5.53 -6.02
CA ASP A 149 17.44 -5.83 -7.25
C ASP A 149 17.52 -4.63 -8.20
N LEU A 150 16.54 -3.71 -8.11
CA LEU A 150 16.51 -2.50 -8.92
C LEU A 150 17.27 -1.33 -8.27
N LEU A 151 17.57 -1.39 -6.98
CA LEU A 151 18.23 -0.31 -6.23
C LEU A 151 19.73 -0.23 -6.55
N LYS A 152 20.25 1.01 -6.68
CA LYS A 152 21.69 1.26 -6.74
C LYS A 152 22.18 1.79 -5.38
N PRO A 153 23.42 1.49 -4.96
CA PRO A 153 23.96 1.96 -3.68
C PRO A 153 23.85 3.48 -3.48
N ASN A 154 24.10 4.26 -4.53
CA ASN A 154 24.03 5.72 -4.47
C ASN A 154 22.60 6.26 -4.27
N ASP A 155 21.55 5.49 -4.59
CA ASP A 155 20.16 5.91 -4.40
C ASP A 155 19.86 6.09 -2.90
N LEU A 156 20.41 5.21 -2.05
CA LEU A 156 20.22 5.26 -0.60
C LEU A 156 20.88 6.51 0.02
N SER A 157 22.15 6.76 -0.31
CA SER A 157 22.87 7.94 0.20
C SER A 157 22.25 9.24 -0.30
N ARG A 158 21.78 9.26 -1.56
CA ARG A 158 21.05 10.41 -2.12
C ARG A 158 19.77 10.71 -1.35
N TYR A 159 19.02 9.67 -0.97
CA TYR A 159 17.77 9.85 -0.24
C TYR A 159 17.99 10.53 1.11
N VAL A 160 18.96 10.04 1.89
CA VAL A 160 19.33 10.65 3.18
C VAL A 160 19.84 12.08 3.01
N ASN A 161 20.73 12.31 2.04
CA ASN A 161 21.31 13.63 1.81
C ASN A 161 20.25 14.67 1.41
N ILE A 162 19.38 14.35 0.45
CA ILE A 162 18.36 15.28 -0.04
C ILE A 162 17.34 15.60 1.05
N THR A 163 16.86 14.59 1.78
CA THR A 163 15.90 14.82 2.87
C THR A 163 16.52 15.58 4.04
N GLY A 164 17.79 15.34 4.35
CA GLY A 164 18.59 16.12 5.29
C GLY A 164 18.68 17.60 4.89
N SER A 165 19.17 17.90 3.67
CA SER A 165 19.21 19.27 3.15
C SER A 165 17.82 19.93 3.16
N LEU A 166 16.79 19.20 2.75
CA LEU A 166 15.42 19.71 2.72
C LEU A 166 14.93 20.07 4.12
N SER A 167 15.28 19.27 5.14
CA SER A 167 14.97 19.56 6.55
C SER A 167 15.67 20.83 7.04
N GLU A 168 16.90 21.09 6.62
CA GLU A 168 17.60 22.32 6.97
C GLU A 168 17.03 23.55 6.27
N MET A 169 16.57 23.40 5.03
CA MET A 169 15.97 24.49 4.25
C MET A 169 14.55 24.82 4.72
N ALA A 170 13.80 23.82 5.19
CA ALA A 170 12.41 23.94 5.62
C ALA A 170 12.23 23.58 7.11
N ARG A 171 13.04 24.18 7.99
CA ARG A 171 13.07 23.91 9.45
C ARG A 171 11.71 24.01 10.13
N SER A 172 10.87 24.96 9.72
CA SER A 172 9.53 25.15 10.28
C SER A 172 8.52 24.08 9.81
N ASN A 173 8.85 23.29 8.79
CA ASN A 173 7.96 22.27 8.27
C ASN A 173 8.21 20.92 8.95
N ARG A 174 7.43 20.64 10.00
CA ARG A 174 7.52 19.40 10.77
C ARG A 174 7.45 18.11 9.93
N HIS A 175 6.70 18.09 8.81
CA HIS A 175 6.60 16.90 7.95
C HIS A 175 7.90 16.62 7.21
N VAL A 176 8.62 17.67 6.83
CA VAL A 176 9.93 17.53 6.20
C VAL A 176 10.95 17.01 7.21
N GLN A 177 10.94 17.52 8.43
CA GLN A 177 11.80 16.99 9.52
C GLN A 177 11.53 15.51 9.73
N TRP A 178 10.25 15.12 9.81
CA TRP A 178 9.85 13.73 9.97
C TRP A 178 10.31 12.85 8.79
N GLU A 179 10.22 13.36 7.56
CA GLU A 179 10.68 12.65 6.36
C GLU A 179 12.18 12.39 6.36
N ALA A 180 13.00 13.31 6.91
CA ALA A 180 14.43 13.08 7.09
C ALA A 180 14.74 11.94 8.07
N GLY A 181 14.03 11.89 9.21
CA GLY A 181 14.11 10.77 10.15
C GLY A 181 13.65 9.45 9.52
N ALA A 182 12.56 9.48 8.75
CA ALA A 182 12.05 8.31 8.04
C ALA A 182 13.04 7.80 6.98
N ALA A 183 13.69 8.70 6.23
CA ALA A 183 14.71 8.36 5.25
C ALA A 183 15.92 7.71 5.89
N ALA A 184 16.42 8.28 7.00
CA ALA A 184 17.52 7.71 7.77
C ALA A 184 17.18 6.28 8.25
N LEU A 185 15.98 6.06 8.80
CA LEU A 185 15.56 4.73 9.23
C LEU A 185 15.39 3.74 8.07
N SER A 186 14.79 4.15 6.96
CA SER A 186 14.63 3.28 5.78
C SER A 186 15.99 2.84 5.23
N VAL A 187 16.97 3.74 5.17
CA VAL A 187 18.32 3.39 4.74
C VAL A 187 19.07 2.57 5.78
N ALA A 188 18.89 2.83 7.08
CA ALA A 188 19.43 1.99 8.15
C ALA A 188 18.99 0.53 7.99
N LYS A 189 17.69 0.29 7.79
CA LYS A 189 17.12 -1.04 7.56
C LYS A 189 17.70 -1.77 6.36
N ARG A 190 18.00 -1.03 5.28
CA ARG A 190 18.57 -1.59 4.05
C ARG A 190 20.07 -1.92 4.17
N THR A 191 20.79 -1.15 4.97
CA THR A 191 22.27 -1.20 5.03
C THR A 191 22.82 -1.83 6.30
N GLY A 192 21.98 -2.02 7.33
CA GLY A 192 22.44 -2.38 8.67
C GLY A 192 23.10 -1.23 9.44
N ASN A 193 23.10 0.00 8.92
CA ASN A 193 23.81 1.12 9.53
C ASN A 193 23.08 1.64 10.78
N LEU A 194 23.62 1.35 11.97
CA LEU A 194 23.05 1.73 13.26
C LEU A 194 23.12 3.24 13.53
N ASP A 195 24.12 3.95 13.02
CA ASP A 195 24.22 5.40 13.21
C ASP A 195 23.03 6.13 12.56
N LEU A 196 22.57 5.66 11.40
CA LEU A 196 21.38 6.18 10.75
C LEU A 196 20.09 5.87 11.56
N ALA A 197 20.02 4.72 12.22
CA ALA A 197 18.89 4.39 13.08
C ALA A 197 18.86 5.29 14.33
N HIS A 198 20.01 5.54 14.97
CA HIS A 198 20.11 6.47 16.09
C HIS A 198 19.78 7.91 15.67
N ARG A 199 20.28 8.38 14.52
CA ARG A 199 19.89 9.70 13.98
C ARG A 199 18.38 9.81 13.75
N ALA A 200 17.75 8.76 13.23
CA ALA A 200 16.30 8.74 13.09
C ALA A 200 15.59 8.83 14.45
N GLN A 201 16.07 8.11 15.47
CA GLN A 201 15.55 8.20 16.83
C GLN A 201 15.63 9.62 17.40
N ASP A 202 16.77 10.30 17.21
CA ASP A 202 16.97 11.67 17.69
C ASP A 202 15.95 12.64 17.05
N VAL A 203 15.82 12.58 15.72
CA VAL A 203 14.86 13.39 14.97
C VAL A 203 13.43 13.16 15.45
N PHE A 204 13.01 11.90 15.61
CA PHE A 204 11.65 11.61 16.06
C PHE A 204 11.42 12.03 17.53
N THR A 205 12.44 11.92 18.38
CA THR A 205 12.35 12.32 19.80
C THR A 205 12.22 13.84 19.93
N GLU A 206 13.00 14.61 19.15
CA GLU A 206 12.88 16.06 19.07
C GLU A 206 11.49 16.48 18.58
N LEU A 207 10.99 15.86 17.50
CA LEU A 207 9.65 16.15 16.99
C LEU A 207 8.53 15.76 17.95
N CYS A 208 8.69 14.68 18.72
CA CYS A 208 7.75 14.33 19.80
C CYS A 208 7.69 15.41 20.88
N THR A 209 8.84 16.03 21.19
CA THR A 209 8.92 17.11 22.20
C THR A 209 8.28 18.39 21.69
N LEU A 210 8.56 18.76 20.43
CA LEU A 210 8.01 19.97 19.81
C LEU A 210 6.53 19.85 19.44
N HIS A 211 6.06 18.64 19.14
CA HIS A 211 4.70 18.37 18.66
C HIS A 211 4.07 17.17 19.40
N PRO A 212 3.76 17.28 20.70
CA PRO A 212 3.34 16.17 21.53
C PRO A 212 2.01 15.53 21.12
N THR A 213 1.13 16.28 20.44
CA THR A 213 -0.17 15.79 19.96
C THR A 213 -0.10 15.19 18.55
N TRP A 214 1.09 15.15 17.93
CA TRP A 214 1.26 14.64 16.58
C TRP A 214 1.66 13.16 16.61
N PRO A 215 0.85 12.23 16.04
CA PRO A 215 1.13 10.80 16.11
C PRO A 215 2.36 10.34 15.31
N LEU A 216 2.73 11.02 14.23
CA LEU A 216 3.77 10.55 13.30
C LEU A 216 5.16 10.39 13.97
N PRO A 217 5.65 11.32 14.80
CA PRO A 217 6.88 11.10 15.56
C PRO A 217 6.86 9.84 16.43
N ARG A 218 5.74 9.50 17.08
CA ARG A 218 5.61 8.26 17.90
C ARG A 218 5.66 7.01 17.04
N ILE A 219 5.06 7.04 15.85
CA ILE A 219 5.22 5.98 14.84
C ILE A 219 6.69 5.82 14.46
N GLY A 220 7.40 6.93 14.24
CA GLY A 220 8.83 6.93 13.95
C GLY A 220 9.64 6.23 15.03
N ILE A 221 9.46 6.63 16.29
CA ILE A 221 10.11 6.02 17.46
C ILE A 221 9.79 4.51 17.54
N ALA A 222 8.52 4.13 17.38
CA ALA A 222 8.12 2.73 17.43
C ALA A 222 8.82 1.89 16.35
N ARG A 223 8.93 2.43 15.13
CA ARG A 223 9.63 1.78 14.00
C ARG A 223 11.14 1.68 14.19
N VAL A 224 11.78 2.65 14.87
CA VAL A 224 13.21 2.56 15.19
C VAL A 224 13.44 1.47 16.24
N LYS A 225 12.65 1.46 17.31
CA LYS A 225 12.73 0.43 18.36
C LYS A 225 12.50 -0.97 17.79
N ASP A 226 11.45 -1.16 16.99
CA ASP A 226 11.18 -2.43 16.31
C ASP A 226 12.39 -2.95 15.51
N TYR A 227 13.12 -2.03 14.85
CA TYR A 227 14.31 -2.38 14.09
C TYR A 227 15.47 -2.78 15.00
N LEU A 228 15.75 -2.01 16.06
CA LEU A 228 16.85 -2.27 16.98
C LEU A 228 16.62 -3.52 17.85
N ASP A 229 15.38 -3.72 18.32
CA ASP A 229 14.99 -4.90 19.09
C ASP A 229 15.05 -6.17 18.23
N GLY A 230 14.64 -6.07 16.96
CA GLY A 230 14.73 -7.15 15.98
C GLY A 230 16.16 -7.62 15.70
N LEU A 231 17.16 -6.73 15.83
CA LEU A 231 18.58 -7.10 15.76
C LEU A 231 19.08 -7.79 17.03
N SER A 232 18.47 -7.47 18.18
CA SER A 232 18.89 -7.94 19.49
C SER A 232 18.19 -9.23 19.94
N GLY A 233 17.19 -9.70 19.19
CA GLY A 233 16.38 -10.88 19.53
C GLY A 233 15.50 -10.70 20.78
N GLY A 234 15.31 -9.46 21.24
CA GLY A 234 14.60 -9.14 22.49
C GLY A 234 13.08 -9.10 22.36
N GLU A 235 12.38 -9.33 23.47
CA GLU A 235 10.91 -9.26 23.54
C GLU A 235 10.35 -7.83 23.41
N THR A 236 9.24 -7.73 22.69
CA THR A 236 8.57 -6.55 22.13
C THR A 236 7.91 -5.56 23.11
N SER A 237 8.18 -5.63 24.42
CA SER A 237 7.35 -4.93 25.41
C SER A 237 7.36 -3.39 25.30
N TYR A 238 8.48 -2.77 24.89
CA TYR A 238 8.62 -1.31 24.82
C TYR A 238 8.16 -0.70 23.48
N THR A 239 8.05 -1.49 22.41
CA THR A 239 7.57 -1.04 21.09
C THR A 239 6.07 -0.83 21.11
N THR A 240 5.34 -1.69 21.81
CA THR A 240 3.88 -1.65 21.97
C THR A 240 3.39 -0.33 22.60
N VAL A 241 4.20 0.28 23.48
CA VAL A 241 3.84 1.56 24.12
C VAL A 241 3.79 2.69 23.09
N SER A 242 4.83 2.85 22.27
CA SER A 242 4.89 3.93 21.28
C SER A 242 3.84 3.75 20.16
N TRP A 243 3.57 2.50 19.76
CA TRP A 243 2.46 2.19 18.85
C TRP A 243 1.09 2.55 19.45
N ARG A 244 0.85 2.18 20.71
CA ARG A 244 -0.38 2.50 21.45
C ARG A 244 -0.61 4.01 21.58
N GLU A 245 0.42 4.76 21.95
CA GLU A 245 0.33 6.23 22.07
C GLU A 245 0.02 6.89 20.73
N ALA A 246 0.69 6.45 19.65
CA ALA A 246 0.41 6.94 18.30
C ALA A 246 -1.04 6.66 17.89
N ALA A 247 -1.56 5.46 18.18
CA ALA A 247 -2.94 5.09 17.90
C ALA A 247 -3.94 5.95 18.68
N ILE A 248 -3.72 6.17 19.98
CA ILE A 248 -4.57 7.01 20.82
C ILE A 248 -4.61 8.45 20.27
N LEU A 249 -3.46 9.03 19.92
CA LEU A 249 -3.39 10.35 19.32
C LEU A 249 -4.13 10.42 17.98
N ALA A 250 -4.00 9.41 17.13
CA ALA A 250 -4.69 9.34 15.85
C ALA A 250 -6.22 9.24 16.01
N LEU A 251 -6.71 8.48 16.99
CA LEU A 251 -8.13 8.28 17.23
C LEU A 251 -8.82 9.49 17.89
N ASN A 252 -8.11 10.20 18.77
CA ASN A 252 -8.64 11.33 19.55
C ASN A 252 -8.53 12.68 18.82
N SER A 253 -7.74 12.76 17.76
CA SER A 253 -7.53 14.01 17.03
C SER A 253 -8.72 14.31 16.11
N PRO A 254 -9.42 15.45 16.30
CA PRO A 254 -10.57 15.82 15.47
C PRO A 254 -10.17 16.24 14.04
N ILE A 255 -8.88 16.43 13.80
CA ILE A 255 -8.32 16.95 12.55
C ILE A 255 -8.17 15.85 11.49
N TYR A 256 -8.28 14.59 11.88
CA TYR A 256 -8.10 13.46 10.96
C TYR A 256 -9.42 12.92 10.45
N ALA A 257 -9.51 12.79 9.13
CA ALA A 257 -10.68 12.19 8.49
C ALA A 257 -10.63 10.67 8.66
N ARG A 258 -11.80 10.06 8.90
CA ARG A 258 -11.96 8.61 8.89
C ARG A 258 -12.44 8.17 7.51
N SER A 259 -11.79 7.17 6.93
CA SER A 259 -12.25 6.51 5.72
C SER A 259 -12.59 5.07 6.05
N ASN A 260 -13.87 4.71 5.95
CA ASN A 260 -14.31 3.33 6.11
C ASN A 260 -13.73 2.48 4.98
N LEU A 261 -13.15 1.33 5.34
CA LEU A 261 -12.54 0.39 4.39
C LEU A 261 -13.49 -0.76 4.02
N GLY A 262 -14.76 -0.69 4.45
CA GLY A 262 -15.76 -1.75 4.25
C GLY A 262 -15.82 -2.74 5.41
N GLY A 263 -16.75 -3.70 5.34
CA GLY A 263 -16.96 -4.75 6.35
C GLY A 263 -18.10 -4.48 7.34
N ARG A 264 -18.54 -5.54 8.04
CA ARG A 264 -19.59 -5.50 9.08
C ARG A 264 -19.07 -4.97 10.42
N ASN A 265 -17.77 -5.09 10.66
CA ASN A 265 -17.07 -4.48 11.77
C ASN A 265 -16.51 -3.15 11.25
N GLU A 266 -16.62 -2.07 12.02
CA GLU A 266 -16.19 -0.73 11.61
C GLU A 266 -14.66 -0.70 11.40
N VAL A 267 -14.21 -1.12 10.21
CA VAL A 267 -12.81 -1.08 9.78
C VAL A 267 -12.59 0.24 9.07
N PHE A 268 -11.62 1.01 9.52
CA PHE A 268 -11.32 2.32 8.97
C PHE A 268 -9.83 2.64 8.99
N ALA A 269 -9.43 3.53 8.08
CA ALA A 269 -8.14 4.21 8.15
C ALA A 269 -8.36 5.65 8.61
N VAL A 270 -7.31 6.21 9.22
CA VAL A 270 -7.26 7.62 9.63
C VAL A 270 -6.36 8.35 8.65
N ALA A 271 -6.88 9.36 7.96
CA ALA A 271 -6.14 10.13 6.98
C ALA A 271 -5.57 11.42 7.60
N ASP A 272 -4.28 11.65 7.39
CA ASP A 272 -3.62 12.94 7.59
C ASP A 272 -3.40 13.66 6.26
N ALA A 273 -2.98 14.93 6.31
CA ALA A 273 -2.78 15.76 5.12
C ALA A 273 -1.80 15.17 4.08
N ARG A 274 -0.93 14.24 4.50
CA ARG A 274 0.04 13.57 3.61
C ARG A 274 -0.22 12.07 3.41
N GLY A 275 -1.25 11.50 4.02
CA GLY A 275 -1.63 10.09 3.87
C GLY A 275 -0.79 9.08 4.66
N PHE A 276 0.23 9.51 5.41
CA PHE A 276 1.11 8.63 6.19
C PHE A 276 0.38 7.80 7.24
N LEU A 277 -0.66 8.35 7.89
CA LEU A 277 -1.46 7.60 8.86
C LEU A 277 -2.27 6.50 8.17
N SER A 278 -2.91 6.84 7.04
CA SER A 278 -3.71 5.89 6.28
C SER A 278 -2.88 4.81 5.59
N GLU A 279 -1.59 5.07 5.35
CA GLU A 279 -0.61 4.10 4.85
C GLU A 279 -0.03 3.21 5.96
N THR A 280 -0.17 3.62 7.23
CA THR A 280 0.46 2.91 8.36
C THR A 280 -0.53 2.05 9.13
N PHE A 281 -1.73 2.57 9.39
CA PHE A 281 -2.70 1.94 10.29
C PHE A 281 -3.96 1.46 9.58
N VAL A 282 -4.44 0.32 10.04
CA VAL A 282 -5.83 -0.12 9.93
C VAL A 282 -6.39 -0.20 11.34
N PHE A 283 -7.55 0.42 11.55
CA PHE A 283 -8.27 0.40 12.81
C PHE A 283 -9.51 -0.46 12.65
N LYS A 284 -9.73 -1.39 13.59
CA LYS A 284 -10.89 -2.28 13.60
C LYS A 284 -11.57 -2.22 14.95
N ARG A 285 -12.76 -1.65 15.00
CA ARG A 285 -13.57 -1.61 16.23
C ARG A 285 -14.21 -2.98 16.47
N THR A 286 -14.05 -3.52 17.67
CA THR A 286 -14.45 -4.88 18.02
C THR A 286 -14.54 -5.07 19.55
N THR A 287 -14.79 -6.29 20.02
CA THR A 287 -14.71 -6.63 21.45
C THR A 287 -13.26 -6.97 21.83
N LYS A 288 -12.95 -6.96 23.13
CA LYS A 288 -11.60 -7.25 23.61
C LYS A 288 -11.11 -8.64 23.18
N GLU A 289 -11.98 -9.64 23.34
CA GLU A 289 -11.69 -11.04 23.06
C GLU A 289 -11.35 -11.26 21.58
N LYS A 290 -12.07 -10.58 20.69
CA LYS A 290 -11.81 -10.64 19.24
C LYS A 290 -10.50 -9.94 18.86
N ALA A 291 -10.21 -8.79 19.47
CA ALA A 291 -8.95 -8.08 19.25
C ALA A 291 -7.76 -8.92 19.72
N ASP A 292 -7.84 -9.50 20.92
CA ASP A 292 -6.79 -10.36 21.49
C ASP A 292 -6.60 -11.63 20.66
N HIS A 293 -7.70 -12.24 20.18
CA HIS A 293 -7.68 -13.41 19.29
C HIS A 293 -6.98 -13.09 17.96
N GLU A 294 -7.37 -12.01 17.28
CA GLU A 294 -6.76 -11.60 16.01
C GLU A 294 -5.26 -11.26 16.17
N ALA A 295 -4.90 -10.54 17.24
CA ALA A 295 -3.50 -10.21 17.54
C ALA A 295 -2.65 -11.48 17.78
N THR A 296 -3.19 -12.44 18.52
CA THR A 296 -2.54 -13.74 18.78
C THR A 296 -2.37 -14.54 17.48
N MET A 297 -3.39 -14.57 16.63
CA MET A 297 -3.36 -15.26 15.34
C MET A 297 -2.33 -14.66 14.39
N LEU A 298 -2.30 -13.33 14.23
CA LEU A 298 -1.31 -12.64 13.41
C LEU A 298 0.12 -12.94 13.88
N THR A 299 0.35 -12.89 15.19
CA THR A 299 1.67 -13.17 15.79
C THR A 299 2.08 -14.63 15.57
N SER A 300 1.17 -15.57 15.80
CA SER A 300 1.44 -17.01 15.67
C SER A 300 1.70 -17.40 14.22
N LEU A 301 0.89 -16.91 13.28
CA LEU A 301 1.05 -17.19 11.87
C LEU A 301 2.37 -16.61 11.32
N ARG A 302 2.70 -15.37 11.69
CA ARG A 302 4.00 -14.76 11.35
C ARG A 302 5.18 -15.59 11.84
N LYS A 303 5.12 -16.08 13.08
CA LYS A 303 6.18 -16.94 13.66
C LYS A 303 6.32 -18.24 12.89
N VAL A 304 5.21 -18.86 12.49
CA VAL A 304 5.24 -20.12 11.73
C VAL A 304 5.78 -19.93 10.32
N ILE A 305 5.34 -18.88 9.61
CA ILE A 305 5.90 -18.49 8.29
C ILE A 305 7.42 -18.31 8.40
N ALA A 306 7.89 -17.57 9.41
CA ALA A 306 9.32 -17.39 9.64
C ALA A 306 10.05 -18.71 9.93
N SER A 307 9.48 -19.57 10.76
CA SER A 307 10.09 -20.86 11.11
C SER A 307 10.21 -21.84 9.94
N ARG A 308 9.34 -21.71 8.92
CA ARG A 308 9.35 -22.52 7.70
C ARG A 308 10.28 -21.94 6.62
N GLY A 309 10.75 -20.71 6.78
CA GLY A 309 11.55 -20.01 5.77
C GLY A 309 10.71 -19.37 4.65
N ASP A 310 9.38 -19.32 4.80
CA ASP A 310 8.46 -18.88 3.75
C ASP A 310 8.26 -17.35 3.72
N THR A 311 9.10 -16.56 4.39
CA THR A 311 8.96 -15.09 4.49
C THR A 311 9.13 -14.36 3.15
N SER A 312 9.71 -15.02 2.15
CA SER A 312 9.78 -14.52 0.78
C SER A 312 8.50 -14.77 -0.03
N LEU A 313 7.58 -15.60 0.47
CA LEU A 313 6.34 -15.98 -0.20
C LEU A 313 5.11 -15.43 0.53
N PHE A 314 5.14 -15.44 1.87
CA PHE A 314 3.98 -15.15 2.71
C PHE A 314 4.26 -14.05 3.73
N GLU A 315 3.22 -13.31 4.08
CA GLU A 315 3.26 -12.29 5.13
C GLU A 315 1.88 -12.15 5.80
N VAL A 316 1.86 -11.58 7.00
CA VAL A 316 0.63 -11.12 7.65
C VAL A 316 0.83 -9.74 8.28
N PRO A 317 -0.21 -8.91 8.38
CA PRO A 317 -0.15 -7.66 9.12
C PRO A 317 0.40 -7.83 10.53
N ARG A 318 1.20 -6.87 10.99
CA ARG A 318 1.60 -6.82 12.41
C ARG A 318 0.44 -6.27 13.23
N SER A 319 0.11 -6.93 14.34
CA SER A 319 -0.64 -6.28 15.42
C SER A 319 0.26 -5.24 16.09
N LEU A 320 -0.21 -3.99 16.17
CA LEU A 320 0.59 -2.87 16.67
C LEU A 320 0.12 -2.44 18.06
N ALA A 321 -1.20 -2.39 18.27
CA ALA A 321 -1.80 -2.04 19.55
C ALA A 321 -3.25 -2.51 19.64
N ILE A 322 -3.73 -2.65 20.87
CA ILE A 322 -5.16 -2.74 21.19
C ILE A 322 -5.46 -1.57 22.12
N VAL A 323 -6.41 -0.73 21.73
CA VAL A 323 -6.74 0.51 22.44
C VAL A 323 -8.23 0.57 22.75
N GLU A 324 -8.55 1.19 23.88
CA GLU A 324 -9.93 1.39 24.32
C GLU A 324 -10.37 2.80 23.91
N VAL A 325 -11.58 2.93 23.36
CA VAL A 325 -12.22 4.20 23.00
C VAL A 325 -13.47 4.43 23.85
N PRO A 326 -13.81 5.68 24.20
CA PRO A 326 -15.03 5.96 24.96
C PRO A 326 -16.28 5.46 24.20
N SER A 327 -16.98 4.48 24.76
CA SER A 327 -18.18 3.86 24.18
C SER A 327 -18.92 3.07 25.27
N GLU A 328 -20.25 3.13 25.25
CA GLU A 328 -21.12 2.38 26.18
C GLU A 328 -21.30 0.90 25.78
N ASP A 329 -21.02 0.54 24.52
CA ASP A 329 -21.06 -0.84 23.99
C ASP A 329 -19.74 -1.60 24.30
N GLU A 330 -19.84 -2.92 24.46
CA GLU A 330 -18.72 -3.88 24.54
C GLU A 330 -17.73 -3.74 23.37
N ARG A 331 -18.20 -3.25 22.21
CA ARG A 331 -17.38 -2.87 21.05
C ARG A 331 -16.58 -1.57 21.26
N ARG A 332 -16.05 -1.35 22.47
CA ARG A 332 -15.22 -0.18 22.82
C ARG A 332 -13.73 -0.40 22.59
N TRP A 333 -13.34 -1.56 22.07
CA TRP A 333 -11.96 -1.89 21.77
C TRP A 333 -11.66 -1.67 20.29
N VAL A 334 -10.47 -1.18 20.00
CA VAL A 334 -9.98 -0.97 18.63
C VAL A 334 -8.66 -1.73 18.50
N HIS A 335 -8.66 -2.75 17.66
CA HIS A 335 -7.44 -3.41 17.23
C HIS A 335 -6.78 -2.54 16.15
N VAL A 336 -5.50 -2.25 16.35
CA VAL A 336 -4.68 -1.45 15.44
C VAL A 336 -3.63 -2.35 14.83
N SER A 337 -3.72 -2.55 13.52
CA SER A 337 -2.78 -3.36 12.76
C SER A 337 -2.06 -2.52 11.71
N GLN A 338 -0.91 -3.02 11.27
CA GLN A 338 -0.17 -2.44 10.16
C GLN A 338 -0.99 -2.59 8.88
N ARG A 339 -1.16 -1.50 8.12
CA ARG A 339 -1.75 -1.61 6.79
C ARG A 339 -0.81 -2.38 5.85
N ALA A 340 -1.34 -3.41 5.21
CA ALA A 340 -0.66 -4.10 4.12
C ALA A 340 -0.72 -3.24 2.83
N ALA A 341 0.39 -3.16 2.12
CA ALA A 341 0.47 -2.53 0.81
C ALA A 341 0.35 -3.59 -0.28
N GLY A 342 -0.29 -3.26 -1.41
CA GLY A 342 -0.46 -4.17 -2.53
C GLY A 342 -1.80 -4.01 -3.24
N ARG A 343 -2.11 -4.96 -4.11
CA ARG A 343 -3.42 -5.09 -4.79
C ARG A 343 -4.23 -6.20 -4.13
N LEU A 344 -5.54 -6.01 -4.02
CA LEU A 344 -6.42 -7.10 -3.60
C LEU A 344 -6.45 -8.18 -4.69
N VAL A 345 -6.57 -9.45 -4.29
CA VAL A 345 -6.70 -10.55 -5.27
C VAL A 345 -7.96 -10.37 -6.11
N SER A 346 -9.02 -9.78 -5.53
CA SER A 346 -10.26 -9.41 -6.24
C SER A 346 -10.11 -8.31 -7.29
N GLU A 347 -8.94 -7.66 -7.36
CA GLU A 347 -8.63 -6.61 -8.35
C GLU A 347 -7.63 -7.11 -9.42
N LEU A 348 -7.29 -8.40 -9.40
CA LEU A 348 -6.38 -9.02 -10.37
C LEU A 348 -7.14 -9.42 -11.65
N SER A 349 -6.43 -9.48 -12.78
CA SER A 349 -6.98 -10.17 -13.96
C SER A 349 -7.09 -11.67 -13.68
N ALA A 350 -7.88 -12.40 -14.49
CA ALA A 350 -8.01 -13.85 -14.33
C ALA A 350 -6.65 -14.57 -14.42
N GLU A 351 -5.77 -14.15 -15.34
CA GLU A 351 -4.43 -14.73 -15.49
C GLU A 351 -3.53 -14.43 -14.28
N GLU A 352 -3.59 -13.20 -13.75
CA GLU A 352 -2.86 -12.81 -12.55
C GLU A 352 -3.36 -13.57 -11.32
N ALA A 353 -4.68 -13.71 -11.18
CA ALA A 353 -5.33 -14.41 -10.08
C ALA A 353 -4.98 -15.91 -10.09
N LEU A 354 -5.02 -16.57 -11.25
CA LEU A 354 -4.62 -17.98 -11.40
C LEU A 354 -3.19 -18.23 -10.91
N ALA A 355 -2.27 -17.29 -11.16
CA ALA A 355 -0.87 -17.41 -10.73
C ALA A 355 -0.68 -17.34 -9.20
N VAL A 356 -1.67 -16.83 -8.45
CA VAL A 356 -1.58 -16.68 -6.99
C VAL A 356 -2.48 -17.64 -6.20
N LEU A 357 -3.36 -18.39 -6.86
CA LEU A 357 -4.27 -19.34 -6.19
C LEU A 357 -3.52 -20.43 -5.41
N GLU A 358 -2.51 -21.06 -6.00
CA GLU A 358 -1.71 -22.10 -5.34
C GLU A 358 -0.99 -21.53 -4.09
N PRO A 359 -0.22 -20.42 -4.20
CA PRO A 359 0.34 -19.75 -3.02
C PRO A 359 -0.68 -19.37 -1.94
N ILE A 360 -1.89 -18.93 -2.33
CA ILE A 360 -2.97 -18.63 -1.37
C ILE A 360 -3.42 -19.91 -0.64
N THR A 361 -3.60 -21.02 -1.36
CA THR A 361 -3.99 -22.30 -0.76
C THR A 361 -2.92 -22.84 0.19
N ASP A 362 -1.64 -22.64 -0.14
CA ASP A 362 -0.54 -22.99 0.77
C ASP A 362 -0.57 -22.18 2.05
N LEU A 363 -0.74 -20.85 1.95
CA LEU A 363 -0.85 -19.99 3.13
C LEU A 363 -2.10 -20.32 3.96
N LEU A 364 -3.22 -20.68 3.31
CA LEU A 364 -4.43 -21.14 3.99
C LEU A 364 -4.18 -22.45 4.75
N ALA A 365 -3.45 -23.40 4.17
CA ALA A 365 -3.06 -24.63 4.85
C ALA A 365 -2.16 -24.36 6.06
N ILE A 366 -1.23 -23.41 5.95
CA ILE A 366 -0.43 -22.93 7.10
C ILE A 366 -1.38 -22.38 8.17
N PHE A 367 -2.31 -21.48 7.81
CA PHE A 367 -3.27 -20.92 8.76
C PHE A 367 -4.06 -22.01 9.48
N HIS A 368 -4.63 -22.98 8.76
CA HIS A 368 -5.40 -24.08 9.35
C HIS A 368 -4.56 -24.93 10.32
N SER A 369 -3.26 -25.10 10.06
CA SER A 369 -2.37 -25.82 10.98
C SER A 369 -2.07 -25.06 12.28
N VAL A 370 -2.17 -23.73 12.27
CA VAL A 370 -1.83 -22.86 13.41
C VAL A 370 -3.05 -22.45 14.21
N ALA A 371 -4.21 -22.35 13.56
CA ALA A 371 -5.43 -21.80 14.15
C ALA A 371 -6.11 -22.71 15.20
N GLY A 372 -5.42 -23.75 15.66
CA GLY A 372 -5.84 -24.60 16.77
C GLY A 372 -6.87 -25.66 16.39
N THR A 373 -7.20 -26.52 17.36
CA THR A 373 -8.05 -27.70 17.17
C THR A 373 -9.51 -27.42 17.54
N PRO A 374 -10.47 -28.06 16.83
CA PRO A 374 -11.88 -27.94 17.18
C PRO A 374 -12.18 -28.53 18.58
N PRO A 375 -13.18 -28.01 19.30
CA PRO A 375 -13.70 -28.66 20.49
C PRO A 375 -14.17 -30.10 20.21
N ILE A 376 -14.00 -30.99 21.19
CA ILE A 376 -14.43 -32.40 21.09
C ILE A 376 -15.93 -32.46 20.78
N GLY A 377 -16.30 -33.29 19.80
CA GLY A 377 -17.70 -33.51 19.40
C GLY A 377 -18.33 -32.39 18.58
N LYS A 378 -17.57 -31.37 18.15
CA LYS A 378 -18.09 -30.33 17.26
C LYS A 378 -18.45 -30.93 15.89
N SER A 379 -19.65 -30.61 15.40
CA SER A 379 -20.17 -31.13 14.13
C SER A 379 -19.72 -30.29 12.95
N ALA A 380 -19.29 -30.95 11.87
CA ALA A 380 -19.01 -30.35 10.55
C ALA A 380 -20.25 -29.78 9.86
N TRP A 381 -21.40 -30.43 10.03
CA TRP A 381 -22.64 -30.02 9.38
C TRP A 381 -23.28 -28.80 10.02
N ARG A 382 -23.18 -28.65 11.34
CA ARG A 382 -23.94 -27.63 12.09
C ARG A 382 -23.66 -26.19 11.62
N PRO A 383 -22.39 -25.74 11.47
CA PRO A 383 -22.11 -24.40 10.95
C PRO A 383 -22.71 -24.18 9.55
N LEU A 384 -22.59 -25.15 8.65
CA LEU A 384 -23.15 -25.06 7.28
C LEU A 384 -24.67 -24.99 7.30
N LYS A 385 -25.30 -25.83 8.12
CA LYS A 385 -26.77 -25.90 8.27
C LYS A 385 -27.36 -24.54 8.65
N ASP A 386 -26.72 -23.83 9.57
CA ASP A 386 -27.24 -22.56 10.06
C ASP A 386 -27.20 -21.49 8.96
N TYR A 387 -26.10 -21.42 8.18
CA TYR A 387 -26.02 -20.56 7.00
C TYR A 387 -27.01 -20.96 5.90
N LEU A 388 -27.11 -22.24 5.57
CA LEU A 388 -28.03 -22.74 4.55
C LEU A 388 -29.49 -22.47 4.92
N LYS A 389 -29.87 -22.64 6.20
CA LYS A 389 -31.23 -22.34 6.68
C LYS A 389 -31.58 -20.87 6.59
N MET A 390 -30.62 -19.99 6.88
CA MET A 390 -30.83 -18.55 6.76
C MET A 390 -31.17 -18.18 5.32
N TRP A 391 -30.35 -18.63 4.36
CA TRP A 391 -30.55 -18.32 2.93
C TRP A 391 -31.74 -19.05 2.32
N SER A 392 -31.93 -20.33 2.63
CA SER A 392 -33.03 -21.12 2.04
C SER A 392 -34.40 -20.57 2.43
N ARG A 393 -34.57 -20.07 3.66
CA ARG A 393 -35.80 -19.40 4.11
C ARG A 393 -36.06 -18.06 3.45
N SER A 394 -35.03 -17.41 2.91
CA SER A 394 -35.18 -16.19 2.12
C SER A 394 -35.54 -16.47 0.66
N LEU A 395 -35.24 -17.67 0.16
CA LEU A 395 -35.44 -18.06 -1.25
C LEU A 395 -36.65 -18.95 -1.47
N PHE A 396 -37.07 -19.71 -0.46
CA PHE A 396 -38.12 -20.71 -0.55
C PHE A 396 -39.11 -20.60 0.61
N GLU A 397 -40.33 -21.09 0.38
CA GLU A 397 -41.29 -21.36 1.45
C GLU A 397 -40.73 -22.40 2.45
N GLN A 398 -41.19 -22.36 3.70
CA GLN A 398 -40.58 -23.08 4.82
C GLN A 398 -40.40 -24.59 4.55
N GLU A 399 -41.40 -25.26 3.99
CA GLU A 399 -41.35 -26.70 3.69
C GLU A 399 -40.28 -27.03 2.63
N HIS A 400 -40.20 -26.21 1.58
CA HIS A 400 -39.19 -26.34 0.53
C HIS A 400 -37.78 -25.98 1.03
N ALA A 401 -37.67 -24.99 1.91
CA ALA A 401 -36.41 -24.58 2.53
C ALA A 401 -35.82 -25.69 3.43
N ASP A 402 -36.65 -26.35 4.24
CA ASP A 402 -36.21 -27.48 5.07
C ASP A 402 -35.87 -28.71 4.21
N SER A 403 -36.68 -29.02 3.19
CA SER A 403 -36.39 -30.11 2.23
C SER A 403 -35.07 -29.91 1.48
N PHE A 404 -34.77 -28.67 1.05
CA PHE A 404 -33.50 -28.32 0.41
C PHE A 404 -32.29 -28.50 1.34
N VAL A 405 -32.38 -28.05 2.59
CA VAL A 405 -31.29 -28.22 3.56
C VAL A 405 -31.07 -29.71 3.87
N ASP A 406 -32.14 -30.50 3.96
CA ASP A 406 -32.05 -31.94 4.21
C ASP A 406 -31.50 -32.72 3.01
N SER A 407 -31.75 -32.28 1.77
CA SER A 407 -31.14 -32.90 0.58
C SER A 407 -29.62 -32.68 0.57
N LEU A 408 -29.15 -31.48 0.87
CA LEU A 408 -27.72 -31.17 1.01
C LEU A 408 -27.08 -31.96 2.15
N ARG A 409 -27.79 -32.13 3.28
CA ARG A 409 -27.29 -32.95 4.40
C ARG A 409 -26.98 -34.39 3.97
N LYS A 410 -27.81 -34.97 3.10
CA LYS A 410 -27.63 -36.35 2.62
C LYS A 410 -26.42 -36.51 1.71
N LEU A 411 -26.02 -35.44 1.03
CA LEU A 411 -24.83 -35.40 0.16
C LEU A 411 -23.55 -35.08 0.95
N PHE A 412 -23.68 -34.50 2.14
CA PHE A 412 -22.53 -34.04 2.91
C PHE A 412 -21.76 -35.21 3.54
N PRO A 413 -20.45 -35.33 3.30
CA PRO A 413 -19.62 -36.32 3.98
C PRO A 413 -19.50 -35.96 5.46
N GLY A 414 -20.20 -36.70 6.33
CA GLY A 414 -20.39 -36.34 7.74
C GLY A 414 -19.12 -36.25 8.60
N GLU A 415 -17.98 -36.77 8.13
CA GLU A 415 -16.73 -36.90 8.88
C GLU A 415 -15.57 -36.02 8.36
N LEU A 416 -15.89 -34.84 7.81
CA LEU A 416 -14.82 -33.92 7.41
C LEU A 416 -14.08 -33.35 8.64
N PRO A 417 -12.73 -33.31 8.60
CA PRO A 417 -11.93 -32.58 9.58
C PRO A 417 -12.40 -31.13 9.69
N LEU A 418 -12.41 -30.61 10.92
CA LEU A 418 -12.72 -29.20 11.15
C LEU A 418 -11.44 -28.39 11.26
N VAL A 419 -11.47 -27.24 10.61
CA VAL A 419 -10.44 -26.21 10.66
C VAL A 419 -11.06 -24.92 11.16
N ARG A 420 -10.24 -24.03 11.73
CA ARG A 420 -10.74 -22.69 12.07
C ARG A 420 -11.09 -21.95 10.78
N LYS A 421 -12.23 -21.27 10.77
CA LYS A 421 -12.68 -20.47 9.65
C LYS A 421 -11.80 -19.24 9.50
N ARG A 422 -11.34 -18.98 8.27
CA ARG A 422 -10.59 -17.77 7.92
C ARG A 422 -11.45 -16.72 7.24
N ASP A 423 -12.41 -17.13 6.42
CA ASP A 423 -13.10 -16.30 5.41
C ASP A 423 -12.22 -16.11 4.15
N GLY A 424 -12.20 -17.16 3.33
CA GLY A 424 -11.26 -17.36 2.22
C GLY A 424 -11.42 -16.46 0.99
N HIS A 425 -12.33 -15.49 1.01
CA HIS A 425 -12.65 -14.62 -0.12
C HIS A 425 -11.43 -13.88 -0.70
N ALA A 426 -11.43 -13.66 -2.02
CA ALA A 426 -10.38 -12.95 -2.76
C ALA A 426 -10.10 -11.53 -2.21
N SER A 427 -11.14 -10.85 -1.71
CA SER A 427 -11.03 -9.52 -1.08
C SER A 427 -10.29 -9.51 0.26
N ASN A 428 -10.00 -10.68 0.85
CA ASN A 428 -9.21 -10.80 2.07
C ASN A 428 -7.74 -11.16 1.78
N TRP A 429 -7.31 -11.22 0.52
CA TRP A 429 -5.92 -11.50 0.16
C TRP A 429 -5.31 -10.31 -0.58
N ILE A 430 -4.06 -9.98 -0.26
CA ILE A 430 -3.30 -8.94 -0.93
C ILE A 430 -2.04 -9.55 -1.55
N VAL A 431 -1.73 -9.16 -2.79
CA VAL A 431 -0.41 -9.38 -3.40
C VAL A 431 0.41 -8.11 -3.19
N ASP A 432 1.48 -8.21 -2.41
CA ASP A 432 2.33 -7.06 -2.10
C ASP A 432 3.31 -6.74 -3.26
N PRO A 433 3.97 -5.56 -3.25
CA PRO A 433 4.93 -5.20 -4.31
C PRO A 433 6.15 -6.12 -4.44
N ALA A 434 6.43 -6.98 -3.45
CA ALA A 434 7.46 -7.99 -3.51
C ALA A 434 6.94 -9.34 -4.05
N GLY A 435 5.65 -9.42 -4.43
CA GLY A 435 5.01 -10.63 -4.93
C GLY A 435 4.57 -11.59 -3.83
N ARG A 436 4.57 -11.18 -2.56
CA ARG A 436 4.16 -12.03 -1.44
C ARG A 436 2.64 -12.01 -1.28
N ILE A 437 2.10 -13.14 -0.85
CA ILE A 437 0.69 -13.26 -0.46
C ILE A 437 0.54 -12.81 0.99
N VAL A 438 -0.32 -11.81 1.21
CA VAL A 438 -0.62 -11.26 2.53
C VAL A 438 -2.05 -11.63 2.92
N ALA A 439 -2.19 -12.39 4.01
CA ALA A 439 -3.50 -12.71 4.57
C ALA A 439 -3.95 -11.59 5.52
N ILE A 440 -5.11 -10.98 5.24
CA ILE A 440 -5.78 -10.03 6.13
C ILE A 440 -7.07 -10.62 6.70
N ASP A 441 -7.63 -9.92 7.69
CA ASP A 441 -8.88 -10.25 8.40
C ASP A 441 -8.92 -11.66 9.02
N LEU A 442 -8.34 -11.81 10.22
CA LEU A 442 -8.18 -13.12 10.88
C LEU A 442 -9.01 -13.23 12.18
N GLU A 443 -10.08 -12.47 12.30
CA GLU A 443 -10.87 -12.38 13.54
C GLU A 443 -11.82 -13.56 13.79
N SER A 444 -12.06 -14.37 12.77
CA SER A 444 -13.02 -15.48 12.86
C SER A 444 -12.57 -16.51 13.91
N SER A 445 -13.49 -16.87 14.79
CA SER A 445 -13.31 -17.87 15.84
C SER A 445 -14.12 -19.15 15.61
N GLU A 446 -14.86 -19.21 14.49
CA GLU A 446 -15.68 -20.37 14.14
C GLU A 446 -14.83 -21.53 13.63
N PHE A 447 -15.38 -22.75 13.69
CA PHE A 447 -14.77 -23.91 13.05
C PHE A 447 -15.71 -24.42 11.98
N ILE A 448 -15.15 -24.75 10.83
CA ILE A 448 -15.83 -25.16 9.60
C ILE A 448 -15.18 -26.43 9.05
N PRO A 449 -15.88 -27.18 8.18
CA PRO A 449 -15.28 -28.31 7.48
C PRO A 449 -14.11 -27.86 6.60
N ILE A 450 -13.06 -28.67 6.55
CA ILE A 450 -11.94 -28.48 5.63
C ILE A 450 -12.46 -28.36 4.19
N GLY A 451 -11.86 -27.46 3.41
CA GLY A 451 -12.29 -27.16 2.04
C GLY A 451 -13.32 -26.03 1.93
N TYR A 452 -14.03 -25.66 3.00
CA TYR A 452 -15.00 -24.55 2.94
C TYR A 452 -14.34 -23.20 2.60
N ASP A 453 -13.22 -22.85 3.22
CA ASP A 453 -12.46 -21.63 2.87
C ASP A 453 -11.92 -21.68 1.43
N VAL A 454 -11.61 -22.88 0.90
CA VAL A 454 -11.13 -23.07 -0.48
C VAL A 454 -12.28 -22.83 -1.47
N VAL A 455 -13.48 -23.32 -1.18
CA VAL A 455 -14.67 -23.03 -1.98
C VAL A 455 -14.95 -21.52 -1.99
N GLN A 456 -14.91 -20.86 -0.83
CA GLN A 456 -15.11 -19.40 -0.75
C GLN A 456 -14.08 -18.58 -1.56
N LEU A 457 -12.88 -19.11 -1.77
CA LEU A 457 -11.84 -18.50 -2.60
C LEU A 457 -12.16 -18.62 -4.10
N ILE A 458 -12.74 -19.75 -4.52
CA ILE A 458 -12.98 -20.08 -5.94
C ILE A 458 -14.36 -19.58 -6.42
N GLU A 459 -15.34 -19.51 -5.51
CA GLU A 459 -16.76 -19.37 -5.86
C GLU A 459 -17.18 -17.96 -6.36
N PRO A 460 -16.65 -16.82 -5.87
CA PRO A 460 -17.08 -15.51 -6.34
C PRO A 460 -15.92 -14.75 -6.99
N GLU A 461 -15.71 -14.94 -8.31
CA GLU A 461 -15.09 -13.97 -9.25
C GLU A 461 -14.76 -14.55 -10.64
N PHE A 462 -14.82 -15.88 -10.83
CA PHE A 462 -14.47 -16.53 -12.11
C PHE A 462 -15.66 -16.93 -13.00
N ILE A 463 -16.84 -16.37 -12.74
CA ILE A 463 -18.01 -16.52 -13.63
C ILE A 463 -18.30 -15.13 -14.22
N GLU A 464 -17.57 -14.78 -15.28
CA GLU A 464 -18.08 -13.94 -16.38
C GLU A 464 -18.17 -14.78 -17.65
#